data_AF-A0A176S2Z6-F1
#
_entry.id   AF-A0A176S2Z6-F1
#
_cell.length_a   1.000
_cell.length_b   1.000
_cell.length_c   1.000
_cell.angle_alpha   90.00
_cell.angle_beta   90.00
_cell.angle_gamma   90.00
#
_symmetry.space_group_name_H-M   'P 1'
#
loop_
_entity.id
_entity.type
_entity.pdbx_description
1 polymer ?
#
loop_
_entity_poly.entity_id
_entity_poly.type
_entity_poly.pdbx_seq_one_letter_code
_entity_poly.pdbx_strand_id
1 'polypeptide(L)'
;MLSLQLIFVLFDMLLIGLLLSLAPARSVLLYAWSPLVIKEIAFTAHPDGLGVCLLIAALVFQQRDRLNSAAVCLALSVGAKVFALLLVPFILARASLRHWLIFLAVILLLYIPFWLQGSTDREALTVFAQDWEFNAALFGVLTIWLSSLSAKLVLGVAFLSFLAWYYLRYRQGTSIPRGDWIYGIFLFIAPAINAWYFLWLLPFAVIYPSWWAWTASVAVLLSYITGLNLGDFNLLPYDHPAWVRPLEFGLIVMAFCYDIYRNRLVIPAERA
;
A
#
# COMPACT_ATOMS: atom_id res chain seq x y z
N MET A 1 -11.61 -5.54 -22.37
CA MET A 1 -11.12 -6.02 -21.05
C MET A 1 -9.88 -6.88 -21.17
N LEU A 2 -9.84 -7.88 -22.08
CA LEU A 2 -8.65 -8.74 -22.26
C LEU A 2 -7.34 -7.99 -22.53
N SER A 3 -7.35 -6.96 -23.38
CA SER A 3 -6.16 -6.14 -23.66
C SER A 3 -5.57 -5.48 -22.41
N LEU A 4 -6.43 -4.95 -21.55
CA LEU A 4 -6.02 -4.30 -20.30
C LEU A 4 -5.47 -5.32 -19.28
N GLN A 5 -6.10 -6.50 -19.19
CA GLN A 5 -5.59 -7.61 -18.37
C GLN A 5 -4.19 -8.02 -18.81
N LEU A 6 -3.95 -8.19 -20.11
CA LEU A 6 -2.62 -8.52 -20.64
C LEU A 6 -1.58 -7.45 -20.29
N ILE A 7 -1.93 -6.17 -20.40
CA ILE A 7 -1.04 -5.06 -20.02
C ILE A 7 -0.66 -5.14 -18.53
N PHE A 8 -1.62 -5.33 -17.63
CA PHE A 8 -1.32 -5.39 -16.20
C PHE A 8 -0.59 -6.67 -15.79
N VAL A 9 -0.85 -7.80 -16.45
CA VAL A 9 -0.05 -9.02 -16.29
C VAL A 9 1.39 -8.78 -16.73
N LEU A 10 1.65 -8.05 -17.82
CA LEU A 10 3.01 -7.69 -18.22
C LEU A 10 3.71 -6.82 -17.16
N PHE A 11 3.00 -5.87 -16.55
CA PHE A 11 3.54 -5.10 -15.43
C PHE A 11 3.82 -5.96 -14.20
N ASP A 12 2.97 -6.95 -13.90
CA ASP A 12 3.22 -7.88 -12.80
C ASP A 12 4.41 -8.82 -13.08
N MET A 13 4.57 -9.28 -14.32
CA MET A 13 5.77 -10.04 -14.71
C MET A 13 7.05 -9.19 -14.57
N LEU A 14 6.99 -7.90 -14.93
CA LEU A 14 8.09 -6.96 -14.69
C LEU A 14 8.35 -6.78 -13.19
N LEU A 15 7.31 -6.62 -12.39
CA LEU A 15 7.40 -6.52 -10.92
C LEU A 15 8.04 -7.78 -10.31
N ILE A 16 7.65 -8.98 -10.75
CA ILE A 16 8.29 -10.24 -10.35
C ILE A 16 9.78 -10.22 -10.68
N GLY A 17 10.15 -9.80 -11.90
CA GLY A 17 11.56 -9.65 -12.30
C GLY A 17 12.35 -8.66 -11.42
N LEU A 18 11.72 -7.54 -11.04
CA LEU A 18 12.31 -6.57 -10.11
C LEU A 18 12.48 -7.17 -8.71
N LEU A 19 11.48 -7.91 -8.21
CA LEU A 19 11.52 -8.56 -6.89
C LEU A 19 12.58 -9.65 -6.80
N LEU A 20 12.82 -10.40 -7.89
CA LEU A 20 13.93 -11.37 -7.97
C LEU A 20 15.31 -10.70 -7.80
N SER A 21 15.43 -9.41 -8.08
CA SER A 21 16.66 -8.65 -7.84
C SER A 21 16.83 -8.15 -6.40
N LEU A 22 15.76 -8.23 -5.59
CA LEU A 22 15.73 -7.70 -4.21
C LEU A 22 15.59 -8.80 -3.15
N ALA A 23 15.06 -9.97 -3.50
CA ALA A 23 14.72 -11.02 -2.55
C ALA A 23 14.93 -12.43 -3.11
N PRO A 24 15.05 -13.46 -2.24
CA PRO A 24 15.18 -14.85 -2.67
C PRO A 24 13.97 -15.34 -3.48
N ALA A 25 14.22 -16.17 -4.50
CA ALA A 25 13.18 -16.70 -5.39
C ALA A 25 11.99 -17.34 -4.64
N ARG A 26 12.23 -18.03 -3.51
CA ARG A 26 11.14 -18.61 -2.69
C ARG A 26 10.10 -17.59 -2.23
N SER A 27 10.51 -16.38 -1.85
CA SER A 27 9.60 -15.32 -1.39
C SER A 27 8.87 -14.71 -2.58
N VAL A 28 9.55 -14.59 -3.73
CA VAL A 28 8.95 -14.06 -4.96
C VAL A 28 7.93 -15.05 -5.52
N LEU A 29 8.19 -16.35 -5.44
CA LEU A 29 7.23 -17.39 -5.80
C LEU A 29 5.95 -17.29 -4.95
N LEU A 30 6.10 -17.02 -3.64
CA LEU A 30 4.94 -16.82 -2.76
C LEU A 30 4.11 -15.59 -3.16
N TYR A 31 4.75 -14.51 -3.64
CA TYR A 31 4.06 -13.37 -4.24
C TYR A 31 3.33 -13.76 -5.53
N ALA A 32 4.02 -14.39 -6.47
CA ALA A 32 3.47 -14.78 -7.76
C ALA A 32 2.30 -15.76 -7.65
N TRP A 33 2.28 -16.58 -6.59
CA TRP A 33 1.20 -17.51 -6.27
C TRP A 33 0.16 -16.96 -5.29
N SER A 34 0.27 -15.69 -4.88
CA SER A 34 -0.69 -15.11 -3.95
C SER A 34 -2.08 -15.03 -4.59
N PRO A 35 -3.13 -15.55 -3.93
CA PRO A 35 -4.49 -15.48 -4.46
C PRO A 35 -4.95 -14.03 -4.66
N LEU A 36 -4.47 -13.11 -3.82
CA LEU A 36 -4.73 -11.69 -3.96
C LEU A 36 -4.12 -11.14 -5.26
N VAL A 37 -2.86 -11.43 -5.54
CA VAL A 37 -2.17 -10.94 -6.75
C VAL A 37 -2.86 -11.44 -8.01
N ILE A 38 -3.18 -12.74 -8.05
CA ILE A 38 -3.87 -13.36 -9.18
C ILE A 38 -5.26 -12.73 -9.39
N LYS A 39 -6.06 -12.64 -8.32
CA LYS A 39 -7.41 -12.09 -8.40
C LYS A 39 -7.40 -10.63 -8.82
N GLU A 40 -6.59 -9.79 -8.17
CA GLU A 40 -6.64 -8.35 -8.40
C GLU A 40 -6.01 -7.95 -9.75
N ILE A 41 -4.86 -8.52 -10.09
CA ILE A 41 -4.14 -8.12 -11.30
C ILE A 41 -4.62 -8.92 -12.51
N ALA A 42 -4.53 -10.25 -12.46
CA ALA A 42 -4.78 -11.08 -13.64
C ALA A 42 -6.27 -11.13 -14.00
N PHE A 43 -7.15 -11.29 -13.01
CA PHE A 43 -8.59 -11.42 -13.29
C PHE A 43 -9.30 -10.08 -13.37
N THR A 44 -9.02 -9.14 -12.46
CA THR A 44 -9.75 -7.86 -12.43
C THR A 44 -9.02 -6.68 -13.06
N ALA A 45 -7.79 -6.85 -13.55
CA ALA A 45 -7.02 -5.77 -14.18
C ALA A 45 -6.92 -4.52 -13.28
N HIS A 46 -6.69 -4.72 -11.98
CA HIS A 46 -6.67 -3.61 -11.03
C HIS A 46 -5.43 -2.72 -11.26
N PRO A 47 -5.62 -1.39 -11.42
CA PRO A 47 -4.53 -0.48 -11.83
C PRO A 47 -3.40 -0.35 -10.80
N ASP A 48 -3.65 -0.69 -9.55
CA ASP A 48 -2.66 -0.66 -8.47
C ASP A 48 -1.40 -1.48 -8.80
N GLY A 49 -1.50 -2.55 -9.60
CA GLY A 49 -0.35 -3.32 -10.06
C GLY A 49 0.70 -2.49 -10.80
N LEU A 50 0.25 -1.54 -11.65
CA LEU A 50 1.14 -0.60 -12.34
C LEU A 50 1.86 0.33 -11.34
N GLY A 51 1.09 0.92 -10.42
CA GLY A 51 1.64 1.83 -9.40
C GLY A 51 2.69 1.13 -8.54
N VAL A 52 2.42 -0.11 -8.13
CA VAL A 52 3.34 -0.94 -7.34
C VAL A 52 4.58 -1.31 -8.14
N CYS A 53 4.43 -1.74 -9.41
CA CYS A 53 5.57 -2.02 -10.29
C CYS A 53 6.52 -0.81 -10.40
N LEU A 54 5.97 0.39 -10.60
CA LEU A 54 6.75 1.63 -10.69
C LEU A 54 7.42 2.00 -9.36
N LEU A 55 6.76 1.75 -8.22
CA LEU A 55 7.34 1.97 -6.89
C LEU A 55 8.54 1.05 -6.65
N ILE A 56 8.43 -0.24 -6.97
CA ILE A 56 9.54 -1.19 -6.81
C ILE A 56 10.65 -0.92 -7.82
N ALA A 57 10.33 -0.49 -9.03
CA ALA A 57 11.35 -0.03 -9.99
C ALA A 57 12.14 1.17 -9.42
N ALA A 58 11.46 2.13 -8.78
CA ALA A 58 12.11 3.25 -8.13
C ALA A 58 13.06 2.80 -7.01
N LEU A 59 12.66 1.82 -6.21
CA LEU A 59 13.53 1.20 -5.20
C LEU A 59 14.74 0.51 -5.81
N VAL A 60 14.56 -0.31 -6.85
CA VAL A 60 15.67 -1.00 -7.54
C VAL A 60 16.66 0.02 -8.12
N PHE A 61 16.17 1.09 -8.74
CA PHE A 61 17.05 2.14 -9.26
C PHE A 61 17.79 2.89 -8.15
N GLN A 62 17.12 3.16 -7.04
CA GLN A 62 17.74 3.78 -5.87
C GLN A 62 18.84 2.91 -5.26
N GLN A 63 18.63 1.60 -5.15
CA GLN A 63 19.65 0.64 -4.68
C GLN A 63 20.84 0.47 -5.64
N ARG A 64 20.69 0.91 -6.90
CA ARG A 64 21.75 0.90 -7.92
C ARG A 64 22.33 2.30 -8.18
N ASP A 65 22.12 3.26 -7.28
CA ASP A 65 22.55 4.65 -7.38
C ASP A 65 22.06 5.40 -8.64
N ARG A 66 21.01 4.90 -9.31
CA ARG A 66 20.38 5.52 -10.49
C ARG A 66 19.25 6.47 -10.07
N LEU A 67 19.60 7.50 -9.30
CA LEU A 67 18.63 8.37 -8.62
C LEU A 67 17.73 9.19 -9.57
N ASN A 68 18.19 9.53 -10.77
CA ASN A 68 17.33 10.18 -11.78
C ASN A 68 16.17 9.26 -12.19
N SER A 69 16.48 8.00 -12.53
CA SER A 69 15.47 7.00 -12.89
C SER A 69 14.56 6.67 -11.70
N ALA A 70 15.13 6.61 -10.48
CA ALA A 70 14.34 6.42 -9.26
C ALA A 70 13.32 7.54 -9.07
N ALA A 71 13.72 8.82 -9.22
CA ALA A 71 12.84 9.97 -9.10
C ALA A 71 11.72 9.96 -10.15
N VAL A 72 12.03 9.62 -11.40
CA VAL A 72 11.03 9.51 -12.49
C VAL A 72 10.04 8.39 -12.20
N CYS A 73 10.50 7.17 -11.91
CA CYS A 73 9.60 6.04 -11.62
C CYS A 73 8.73 6.30 -10.38
N LEU A 74 9.29 6.94 -9.36
CA LEU A 74 8.56 7.31 -8.15
C LEU A 74 7.47 8.35 -8.45
N ALA A 75 7.78 9.37 -9.27
CA ALA A 75 6.79 10.36 -9.70
C ALA A 75 5.66 9.70 -10.52
N LEU A 76 6.00 8.81 -11.45
CA LEU A 76 5.01 8.05 -12.22
C LEU A 76 4.15 7.15 -11.31
N SER A 77 4.74 6.55 -10.27
CA SER A 77 4.00 5.74 -9.29
C SER A 77 3.00 6.58 -8.49
N VAL A 78 3.43 7.75 -7.99
CA VAL A 78 2.55 8.71 -7.31
C VAL A 78 1.44 9.22 -8.23
N GLY A 79 1.77 9.51 -9.49
CA GLY A 79 0.81 9.91 -10.51
C GLY A 79 -0.18 8.80 -10.87
N ALA A 80 0.24 7.53 -10.82
CA ALA A 80 -0.67 6.39 -10.98
C ALA A 80 -1.61 6.26 -9.77
N LYS A 81 -1.09 6.41 -8.54
CA LYS A 81 -1.89 6.43 -7.32
C LYS A 81 -1.14 7.02 -6.12
N VAL A 82 -1.88 7.77 -5.30
CA VAL A 82 -1.34 8.55 -4.17
C VAL A 82 -0.65 7.71 -3.08
N PHE A 83 -0.91 6.40 -2.97
CA PHE A 83 -0.29 5.55 -1.94
C PHE A 83 1.26 5.55 -1.99
N ALA A 84 1.85 5.75 -3.18
CA ALA A 84 3.29 5.79 -3.35
C ALA A 84 3.93 7.02 -2.68
N LEU A 85 3.14 8.07 -2.38
CA LEU A 85 3.60 9.29 -1.73
C LEU A 85 4.22 8.99 -0.35
N LEU A 86 3.71 7.97 0.35
CA LEU A 86 4.21 7.55 1.66
C LEU A 86 5.68 7.10 1.64
N LEU A 87 6.17 6.63 0.48
CA LEU A 87 7.53 6.14 0.30
C LEU A 87 8.48 7.18 -0.30
N VAL A 88 7.97 8.32 -0.78
CA VAL A 88 8.77 9.40 -1.37
C VAL A 88 9.90 9.89 -0.46
N PRO A 89 9.66 10.27 0.81
CA PRO A 89 10.74 10.76 1.66
C PRO A 89 11.80 9.68 1.92
N PHE A 90 11.46 8.39 1.87
CA PHE A 90 12.39 7.29 2.11
C PHE A 90 13.26 6.96 0.87
N ILE A 91 12.66 6.96 -0.31
CA ILE A 91 13.40 6.67 -1.55
C ILE A 91 14.34 7.84 -1.88
N LEU A 92 13.89 9.08 -1.70
CA LEU A 92 14.68 10.29 -1.97
C LEU A 92 15.42 10.84 -0.74
N ALA A 93 15.44 10.12 0.39
CA ALA A 93 16.04 10.57 1.66
C ALA A 93 17.48 11.07 1.53
N ARG A 94 18.25 10.45 0.64
CA ARG A 94 19.69 10.69 0.43
C ARG A 94 19.97 11.32 -0.94
N ALA A 95 18.93 11.71 -1.66
CA ALA A 95 19.06 12.27 -2.99
C ALA A 95 19.30 13.79 -2.91
N SER A 96 20.14 14.32 -3.81
CA SER A 96 20.32 15.77 -3.92
C SER A 96 19.05 16.48 -4.39
N LEU A 97 18.99 17.81 -4.18
CA LEU A 97 17.87 18.67 -4.60
C LEU A 97 17.47 18.47 -6.07
N ARG A 98 18.44 18.19 -6.95
CA ARG A 98 18.19 17.87 -8.36
C ARG A 98 17.15 16.76 -8.55
N HIS A 99 17.21 15.68 -7.76
CA HIS A 99 16.31 14.55 -7.91
C HIS A 99 14.90 14.87 -7.42
N TRP A 100 14.79 15.68 -6.37
CA TRP A 100 13.52 16.25 -5.91
C TRP A 100 12.88 17.14 -6.99
N LEU A 101 13.69 17.95 -7.68
CA LEU A 101 13.22 18.76 -8.80
C LEU A 101 12.77 17.91 -9.99
N ILE A 102 13.46 16.80 -10.31
CA ILE A 102 13.03 15.85 -11.34
C ILE A 102 11.69 15.22 -10.95
N PHE A 103 11.56 14.73 -9.72
CA PHE A 103 10.30 14.17 -9.20
C PHE A 103 9.15 15.17 -9.35
N LEU A 104 9.35 16.41 -8.88
CA LEU A 104 8.34 17.46 -8.96
C LEU A 104 8.01 17.84 -10.41
N ALA A 105 9.01 17.96 -11.28
CA ALA A 105 8.80 18.29 -12.70
C ALA A 105 7.97 17.22 -13.42
N VAL A 106 8.22 15.93 -13.16
CA VAL A 106 7.43 14.83 -13.74
C VAL A 106 5.99 14.87 -13.23
N ILE A 107 5.77 15.07 -11.92
CA ILE A 107 4.42 15.24 -11.38
C ILE A 107 3.69 16.41 -12.04
N LEU A 108 4.33 17.58 -12.11
CA LEU A 108 3.74 18.75 -12.75
C LEU A 108 3.39 18.46 -14.21
N LEU A 109 4.27 17.81 -14.96
CA LEU A 109 4.02 17.44 -16.35
C LEU A 109 2.80 16.52 -16.51
N LEU A 110 2.59 15.58 -15.58
CA LEU A 110 1.40 14.72 -15.59
C LEU A 110 0.11 15.50 -15.31
N TYR A 111 0.16 16.49 -14.42
CA TYR A 111 -1.03 17.25 -13.99
C TYR A 111 -1.36 18.48 -14.84
N ILE A 112 -0.39 19.04 -15.59
CA ILE A 112 -0.59 20.22 -16.44
C ILE A 112 -1.80 20.09 -17.39
N PRO A 113 -1.98 18.99 -18.15
CA PRO A 113 -3.11 18.87 -19.07
C PRO A 113 -4.47 18.96 -18.38
N PHE A 114 -4.58 18.46 -17.15
CA PHE A 114 -5.81 18.48 -16.36
C PHE A 114 -6.14 19.89 -15.87
N TRP A 115 -5.13 20.65 -15.43
CA TRP A 115 -5.30 22.05 -15.05
C TRP A 115 -5.69 22.94 -16.22
N LEU A 116 -5.08 22.73 -17.39
CA LEU A 116 -5.42 23.47 -18.61
C LEU A 116 -6.87 23.22 -19.06
N GLN A 117 -7.44 22.07 -18.72
CA GLN A 117 -8.83 21.72 -19.02
C GLN A 117 -9.81 22.20 -17.93
N GLY A 118 -9.35 22.90 -16.88
CA GLY A 118 -10.21 23.44 -15.82
C GLY A 118 -10.77 22.39 -14.86
N SER A 119 -10.24 21.17 -14.87
CA SER A 119 -10.70 20.11 -13.96
C SER A 119 -10.39 20.45 -12.51
N THR A 120 -11.41 20.40 -11.65
CA THR A 120 -11.27 20.53 -10.20
C THR A 120 -11.94 19.33 -9.52
N ASP A 121 -11.16 18.32 -9.13
CA ASP A 121 -11.64 17.10 -8.46
C ASP A 121 -12.12 17.34 -7.00
N ARG A 122 -12.34 18.60 -6.63
CA ARG A 122 -12.55 19.01 -5.23
C ARG A 122 -13.82 18.41 -4.63
N GLU A 123 -14.91 18.37 -5.40
CA GLU A 123 -16.17 17.80 -4.91
C GLU A 123 -16.07 16.30 -4.70
N ALA A 124 -15.54 15.55 -5.68
CA ALA A 124 -15.31 14.12 -5.56
C ALA A 124 -14.39 13.79 -4.37
N LEU A 125 -13.27 14.51 -4.23
CA LEU A 125 -12.34 14.33 -3.11
C LEU A 125 -12.99 14.64 -1.75
N THR A 126 -13.90 15.61 -1.69
CA THR A 126 -14.60 15.97 -0.44
C THR A 126 -15.56 14.86 -0.01
N VAL A 127 -16.34 14.30 -0.95
CA VAL A 127 -17.25 13.18 -0.66
C VAL A 127 -16.49 11.95 -0.16
N PHE A 128 -15.40 11.56 -0.85
CA PHE A 128 -14.58 10.44 -0.39
C PHE A 128 -13.91 10.70 0.97
N ALA A 129 -13.53 11.94 1.26
CA ALA A 129 -12.89 12.28 2.52
C ALA A 129 -13.88 12.30 3.70
N GLN A 130 -15.16 12.58 3.49
CA GLN A 130 -16.14 12.72 4.55
C GLN A 130 -16.82 11.40 4.88
N ASP A 131 -17.39 10.73 3.88
CA ASP A 131 -18.43 9.73 4.10
C ASP A 131 -18.00 8.29 3.81
N TRP A 132 -16.84 8.09 3.19
CA TRP A 132 -16.41 6.75 2.76
C TRP A 132 -15.72 5.97 3.88
N GLU A 133 -16.41 4.95 4.40
CA GLU A 133 -15.88 3.93 5.32
C GLU A 133 -16.14 2.55 4.74
N PHE A 134 -15.13 1.67 4.75
CA PHE A 134 -15.28 0.29 4.28
C PHE A 134 -14.25 -0.63 4.92
N ASN A 135 -14.68 -1.74 5.54
CA ASN A 135 -13.78 -2.71 6.17
C ASN A 135 -12.74 -2.07 7.13
N ALA A 136 -13.14 -1.04 7.88
CA ALA A 136 -12.23 -0.31 8.74
C ALA A 136 -11.76 -1.17 9.93
N ALA A 137 -10.47 -1.08 10.26
CA ALA A 137 -9.85 -1.76 11.40
C ALA A 137 -9.88 -0.87 12.67
N LEU A 138 -8.74 -0.29 13.07
CA LEU A 138 -8.66 0.55 14.27
C LEU A 138 -9.54 1.81 14.13
N PHE A 139 -9.67 2.36 12.93
CA PHE A 139 -10.55 3.49 12.68
C PHE A 139 -12.00 3.18 13.09
N GLY A 140 -12.55 2.06 12.63
CA GLY A 140 -13.92 1.64 12.93
C GLY A 140 -14.15 1.35 14.42
N VAL A 141 -13.11 0.95 15.16
CA VAL A 141 -13.18 0.80 16.62
C VAL A 141 -13.19 2.16 17.32
N LEU A 142 -12.37 3.11 16.86
CA LEU A 142 -12.30 4.43 17.48
C LEU A 142 -13.56 5.28 17.23
N THR A 143 -14.24 5.09 16.12
CA THR A 143 -15.50 5.80 15.81
C THR A 143 -16.68 5.38 16.69
N ILE A 144 -16.54 4.32 17.50
CA ILE A 144 -17.51 3.97 18.56
C ILE A 144 -17.53 5.06 19.64
N TRP A 145 -16.38 5.72 19.89
CA TRP A 145 -16.21 6.68 20.99
C TRP A 145 -15.92 8.10 20.53
N LEU A 146 -15.39 8.26 19.31
CA LEU A 146 -15.00 9.55 18.73
C LEU A 146 -15.82 9.86 17.49
N SER A 147 -15.98 11.15 17.18
CA SER A 147 -16.48 11.54 15.86
C SER A 147 -15.52 11.09 14.75
N SER A 148 -16.04 10.85 13.54
CA SER A 148 -15.22 10.48 12.36
C SER A 148 -14.06 11.46 12.13
N LEU A 149 -14.32 12.77 12.28
CA LEU A 149 -13.28 13.80 12.16
C LEU A 149 -12.23 13.67 13.26
N SER A 150 -12.64 13.51 14.52
CA SER A 150 -11.71 13.35 15.65
C SER A 150 -10.86 12.10 15.50
N ALA A 151 -11.44 10.97 15.09
CA ALA A 151 -10.71 9.73 14.84
C ALA A 151 -9.69 9.89 13.70
N LYS A 152 -10.08 10.51 12.57
CA LYS A 152 -9.17 10.83 11.44
C LYS A 152 -7.99 11.70 11.89
N LEU A 153 -8.25 12.74 12.70
CA LEU A 153 -7.20 13.64 13.19
C LEU A 153 -6.25 12.93 14.15
N VAL A 154 -6.76 12.20 15.14
CA VAL A 154 -5.93 11.48 16.13
C VAL A 154 -5.06 10.44 15.43
N LEU A 155 -5.65 9.60 14.57
CA LEU A 155 -4.91 8.57 13.84
C LEU A 155 -3.93 9.17 12.83
N GLY A 156 -4.33 10.23 12.11
CA GLY A 156 -3.48 10.93 11.16
C GLY A 156 -2.24 11.53 11.83
N VAL A 157 -2.41 12.20 12.97
CA VAL A 157 -1.29 12.75 13.75
C VAL A 157 -0.39 11.63 14.28
N ALA A 158 -0.96 10.54 14.80
CA ALA A 158 -0.19 9.40 15.26
C ALA A 158 0.65 8.78 14.13
N PHE A 159 0.07 8.65 12.94
CA PHE A 159 0.75 8.10 11.78
C PHE A 159 1.86 9.00 11.23
N LEU A 160 1.60 10.31 11.12
CA LEU A 160 2.62 11.27 10.70
C LEU A 160 3.77 11.34 11.71
N SER A 161 3.47 11.22 13.00
CA SER A 161 4.48 11.12 14.06
C SER A 161 5.33 9.86 13.92
N PHE A 162 4.69 8.71 13.66
CA PHE A 162 5.37 7.46 13.35
C PHE A 162 6.25 7.58 12.11
N LEU A 163 5.75 8.14 11.01
CA LEU A 163 6.49 8.33 9.77
C LEU A 163 7.70 9.24 9.97
N ALA A 164 7.54 10.35 10.68
CA ALA A 164 8.63 11.26 11.00
C ALA A 164 9.71 10.56 11.85
N TRP A 165 9.31 9.86 12.91
CA TRP A 165 10.22 9.06 13.73
C TRP A 165 10.96 8.00 12.91
N TYR A 166 10.24 7.25 12.07
CA TYR A 166 10.82 6.20 11.24
C TYR A 166 11.79 6.76 10.19
N TYR A 167 11.44 7.89 9.57
CA TYR A 167 12.31 8.59 8.62
C TYR A 167 13.62 9.04 9.26
N LEU A 168 13.59 9.60 10.47
CA LEU A 168 14.78 10.04 11.19
C LEU A 168 15.75 8.89 11.50
N ARG A 169 15.23 7.68 11.74
CA ARG A 169 16.04 6.46 11.91
C ARG A 169 16.54 5.94 10.56
N TYR A 170 15.66 5.87 9.56
CA TYR A 170 15.95 5.35 8.23
C TYR A 170 17.05 6.14 7.51
N ARG A 171 17.06 7.47 7.61
CA ARG A 171 18.04 8.32 6.91
C ARG A 171 19.49 8.03 7.30
N GLN A 172 19.72 7.37 8.45
CA GLN A 172 21.04 6.98 8.95
C GLN A 172 21.54 5.64 8.41
N GLY A 173 20.66 4.75 7.92
CA GLY A 173 21.03 3.43 7.41
C GLY A 173 21.30 3.39 5.91
N THR A 174 21.33 2.19 5.31
CA THR A 174 21.34 1.97 3.85
C THR A 174 20.28 0.99 3.34
N SER A 175 19.56 0.32 4.25
CA SER A 175 18.56 -0.69 3.92
C SER A 175 17.38 -0.12 3.14
N ILE A 176 16.66 -1.00 2.43
CA ILE A 176 15.33 -0.71 1.86
C ILE A 176 14.36 -0.31 2.99
N PRO A 177 13.46 0.67 2.78
CA PRO A 177 12.48 1.02 3.80
C PRO A 177 11.50 -0.13 4.04
N ARG A 178 11.05 -0.26 5.29
CA ARG A 178 10.02 -1.22 5.71
C ARG A 178 8.63 -0.76 5.29
N GLY A 179 8.39 -0.81 3.97
CA GLY A 179 7.08 -0.49 3.39
C GLY A 179 5.97 -1.41 3.90
N ASP A 180 6.30 -2.62 4.36
CA ASP A 180 5.38 -3.54 5.05
C ASP A 180 4.79 -2.86 6.28
N TRP A 181 5.62 -2.23 7.13
CA TRP A 181 5.15 -1.48 8.28
C TRP A 181 4.44 -0.18 7.91
N ILE A 182 4.97 0.58 6.96
CA ILE A 182 4.35 1.86 6.53
C ILE A 182 2.94 1.62 6.02
N TYR A 183 2.76 0.71 5.07
CA TYR A 183 1.45 0.40 4.49
C TYR A 183 0.58 -0.38 5.47
N GLY A 184 1.15 -1.30 6.26
CA GLY A 184 0.41 -2.04 7.28
C GLY A 184 -0.23 -1.12 8.32
N ILE A 185 0.54 -0.18 8.88
CA ILE A 185 0.02 0.79 9.85
C ILE A 185 -0.96 1.74 9.18
N PHE A 186 -0.64 2.23 7.97
CA PHE A 186 -1.56 3.09 7.21
C PHE A 186 -2.92 2.43 7.01
N LEU A 187 -2.95 1.15 6.59
CA LEU A 187 -4.19 0.40 6.40
C LEU A 187 -4.89 0.11 7.72
N PHE A 188 -4.15 -0.21 8.78
CA PHE A 188 -4.73 -0.47 10.09
C PHE A 188 -5.52 0.72 10.66
N ILE A 189 -5.10 1.95 10.32
CA ILE A 189 -5.76 3.18 10.75
C ILE A 189 -6.66 3.81 9.68
N ALA A 190 -6.71 3.24 8.47
CA ALA A 190 -7.46 3.82 7.38
C ALA A 190 -8.98 3.65 7.61
N PRO A 191 -9.80 4.64 7.19
CA PRO A 191 -11.25 4.51 7.22
C PRO A 191 -11.77 3.52 6.18
N ALA A 192 -10.99 3.22 5.14
CA ALA A 192 -11.37 2.27 4.11
C ALA A 192 -10.23 1.35 3.73
N ILE A 193 -10.48 0.04 3.76
CA ILE A 193 -9.53 -1.02 3.43
C ILE A 193 -10.15 -1.91 2.35
N ASN A 194 -9.74 -1.70 1.11
CA ASN A 194 -10.06 -2.63 0.03
C ASN A 194 -8.96 -3.70 -0.09
N ALA A 195 -9.33 -4.92 -0.50
CA ALA A 195 -8.38 -6.02 -0.65
C ALA A 195 -7.16 -5.67 -1.50
N TRP A 196 -7.35 -4.99 -2.64
CA TRP A 196 -6.27 -4.58 -3.53
C TRP A 196 -5.26 -3.60 -2.91
N TYR A 197 -5.56 -2.94 -1.78
CA TYR A 197 -4.57 -2.11 -1.08
C TYR A 197 -3.41 -2.92 -0.50
N PHE A 198 -3.61 -4.23 -0.25
CA PHE A 198 -2.53 -5.11 0.19
C PHE A 198 -1.52 -5.42 -0.92
N LEU A 199 -1.82 -5.10 -2.20
CA LEU A 199 -0.81 -5.12 -3.27
C LEU A 199 0.32 -4.12 -3.01
N TRP A 200 0.07 -3.03 -2.28
CA TRP A 200 1.10 -2.04 -1.94
C TRP A 200 2.11 -2.60 -0.94
N LEU A 201 1.61 -3.45 -0.04
CA LEU A 201 2.33 -4.03 1.09
C LEU A 201 3.13 -5.27 0.67
N LEU A 202 2.53 -6.14 -0.14
CA LEU A 202 3.07 -7.45 -0.49
C LEU A 202 4.51 -7.45 -1.02
N PRO A 203 4.94 -6.54 -1.92
CA PRO A 203 6.34 -6.47 -2.36
C PRO A 203 7.34 -6.33 -1.20
N PHE A 204 6.97 -5.62 -0.14
CA PHE A 204 7.81 -5.46 1.04
C PHE A 204 7.76 -6.70 1.94
N ALA A 205 6.66 -7.45 1.95
CA ALA A 205 6.59 -8.77 2.59
C ALA A 205 7.44 -9.83 1.85
N VAL A 206 7.73 -9.64 0.56
CA VAL A 206 8.71 -10.46 -0.16
C VAL A 206 10.13 -10.19 0.34
N ILE A 207 10.48 -8.90 0.51
CA ILE A 207 11.80 -8.44 0.96
C ILE A 207 12.00 -8.74 2.46
N TYR A 208 10.95 -8.54 3.25
CA TYR A 208 10.91 -8.74 4.71
C TYR A 208 9.77 -9.72 5.08
N PRO A 209 9.96 -11.04 4.92
CA PRO A 209 8.91 -12.02 5.18
C PRO A 209 8.40 -12.01 6.63
N SER A 210 7.11 -11.77 6.80
CA SER A 210 6.38 -11.85 8.07
C SER A 210 5.09 -12.64 7.93
N TRP A 211 4.69 -13.37 8.97
CA TRP A 211 3.46 -14.15 8.95
C TRP A 211 2.23 -13.25 8.86
N TRP A 212 2.23 -12.12 9.53
CA TRP A 212 1.11 -11.19 9.54
C TRP A 212 0.80 -10.64 8.14
N ALA A 213 1.82 -10.28 7.35
CA ALA A 213 1.63 -9.67 6.04
C ALA A 213 1.04 -10.65 5.03
N TRP A 214 1.57 -11.88 5.00
CA TRP A 214 1.04 -12.94 4.13
C TRP A 214 -0.36 -13.37 4.57
N THR A 215 -0.59 -13.52 5.87
CA THR A 215 -1.93 -13.83 6.40
C THR A 215 -2.93 -12.74 6.03
N ALA A 216 -2.56 -11.47 6.18
CA ALA A 216 -3.43 -10.35 5.83
C ALA A 216 -3.77 -10.32 4.33
N SER A 217 -2.82 -10.65 3.45
CA SER A 217 -3.08 -10.71 2.00
C SER A 217 -4.14 -11.75 1.61
N VAL A 218 -4.30 -12.82 2.39
CA VAL A 218 -5.33 -13.84 2.17
C VAL A 218 -6.61 -13.49 2.93
N ALA A 219 -6.50 -13.12 4.21
CA ALA A 219 -7.62 -12.80 5.07
C ALA A 219 -8.45 -11.64 4.53
N VAL A 220 -7.82 -10.60 3.96
CA VAL A 220 -8.52 -9.43 3.41
C VAL A 220 -9.45 -9.77 2.24
N LEU A 221 -9.29 -10.93 1.59
CA LEU A 221 -10.25 -11.37 0.56
C LEU A 221 -11.64 -11.63 1.16
N LEU A 222 -11.75 -11.85 2.47
CA LEU A 222 -13.03 -11.92 3.17
C LEU A 222 -13.82 -10.61 3.09
N SER A 223 -13.16 -9.46 2.87
CA SER A 223 -13.83 -8.18 2.63
C SER A 223 -14.76 -8.18 1.42
N TYR A 224 -14.62 -9.14 0.49
CA TYR A 224 -15.56 -9.35 -0.61
C TYR A 224 -16.87 -10.03 -0.19
N ILE A 225 -17.00 -10.51 1.03
CA ILE A 225 -18.23 -11.11 1.55
C ILE A 225 -19.16 -9.99 2.02
N THR A 226 -19.74 -9.28 1.05
CA THR A 226 -20.69 -8.18 1.29
C THR A 226 -22.12 -8.61 0.94
N GLY A 227 -23.11 -7.85 1.42
CA GLY A 227 -24.52 -8.06 1.05
C GLY A 227 -24.73 -8.14 -0.48
N LEU A 228 -24.06 -7.28 -1.24
CA LEU A 228 -24.11 -7.28 -2.70
C LEU A 228 -23.59 -8.58 -3.32
N ASN A 229 -22.44 -9.08 -2.86
CA ASN A 229 -21.81 -10.28 -3.42
C ASN A 229 -22.50 -11.58 -2.95
N LEU A 230 -23.17 -11.53 -1.79
CA LEU A 230 -23.99 -12.64 -1.29
C LEU A 230 -25.39 -12.68 -1.93
N GLY A 231 -25.83 -11.58 -2.55
CA GLY A 231 -27.23 -11.43 -2.96
C GLY A 231 -28.20 -11.41 -1.77
N ASP A 232 -27.72 -10.99 -0.60
CA ASP A 232 -28.51 -10.92 0.64
C ASP A 232 -29.13 -9.53 0.78
N PHE A 233 -30.42 -9.43 0.49
CA PHE A 233 -31.18 -8.18 0.58
C PHE A 233 -31.43 -7.70 2.02
N ASN A 234 -31.09 -8.50 3.04
CA ASN A 234 -31.16 -8.06 4.44
C ASN A 234 -29.94 -7.22 4.86
N LEU A 235 -28.87 -7.24 4.05
CA LEU A 235 -27.66 -6.46 4.27
C LEU A 235 -27.60 -5.31 3.27
N LEU A 236 -27.04 -4.17 3.69
CA LEU A 236 -26.70 -3.13 2.73
C LEU A 236 -25.61 -3.63 1.76
N PRO A 237 -25.51 -3.07 0.53
CA PRO A 237 -24.62 -3.60 -0.51
C PRO A 237 -23.15 -3.79 -0.09
N TYR A 238 -22.64 -2.91 0.78
CA TYR A 238 -21.25 -2.92 1.25
C TYR A 238 -21.10 -3.36 2.70
N ASP A 239 -22.19 -3.74 3.37
CA ASP A 239 -22.13 -4.29 4.72
C ASP A 239 -21.66 -5.74 4.70
N HIS A 240 -20.99 -6.13 5.77
CA HIS A 240 -20.51 -7.49 6.00
C HIS A 240 -21.40 -8.21 7.00
N PRO A 241 -21.62 -9.53 6.84
CA PRO A 241 -22.08 -10.38 7.93
C PRO A 241 -21.20 -10.20 9.19
N ALA A 242 -21.80 -10.28 10.37
CA ALA A 242 -21.14 -9.97 11.64
C ALA A 242 -19.88 -10.82 11.94
N TRP A 243 -19.74 -11.99 11.33
CA TRP A 243 -18.59 -12.90 11.52
C TRP A 243 -17.38 -12.57 10.65
N VAL A 244 -17.55 -11.82 9.55
CA VAL A 244 -16.49 -11.57 8.55
C VAL A 244 -15.34 -10.77 9.14
N ARG A 245 -15.61 -9.59 9.70
CA ARG A 245 -14.58 -8.72 10.29
C ARG A 245 -13.86 -9.36 11.49
N PRO A 246 -14.55 -10.01 12.46
CA PRO A 246 -13.86 -10.74 13.53
C PRO A 246 -12.95 -11.86 13.03
N LEU A 247 -13.36 -12.61 12.01
CA LEU A 247 -12.53 -13.65 11.42
C LEU A 247 -11.32 -13.06 10.69
N GLU A 248 -11.54 -12.07 9.83
CA GLU A 248 -10.49 -11.39 9.06
C GLU A 248 -9.41 -10.80 9.97
N PHE A 249 -9.80 -9.88 10.86
CA PHE A 249 -8.85 -9.22 11.76
C PHE A 249 -8.31 -10.17 12.85
N GLY A 250 -9.10 -11.15 13.28
CA GLY A 250 -8.65 -12.17 14.22
C GLY A 250 -7.48 -13.00 13.66
N LEU A 251 -7.57 -13.44 12.40
CA LEU A 251 -6.48 -14.15 11.72
C LEU A 251 -5.21 -13.28 11.62
N ILE A 252 -5.37 -12.00 11.27
CA ILE A 252 -4.25 -11.06 11.15
C ILE A 252 -3.57 -10.83 12.51
N VAL A 253 -4.35 -10.59 13.56
CA VAL A 253 -3.84 -10.39 14.92
C VAL A 253 -3.13 -11.65 15.43
N MET A 254 -3.69 -12.85 15.21
CA MET A 254 -3.03 -14.10 15.61
C MET A 254 -1.68 -14.27 14.90
N ALA A 255 -1.61 -14.01 13.59
CA ALA A 255 -0.36 -14.07 12.84
C ALA A 255 0.66 -13.02 13.31
N PHE A 256 0.20 -11.82 13.68
CA PHE A 256 1.01 -10.78 14.26
C PHE A 256 1.59 -11.18 15.63
N CYS A 257 0.76 -11.70 16.54
CA CYS A 257 1.22 -12.24 17.81
C CYS A 257 2.23 -13.38 17.63
N TYR A 258 2.06 -14.21 16.61
CA TYR A 258 3.01 -15.26 16.27
C TYR A 258 4.36 -14.70 15.78
N ASP A 259 4.37 -13.63 14.98
CA ASP A 259 5.60 -12.94 14.60
C ASP A 259 6.34 -12.34 15.82
N ILE A 260 5.60 -11.79 16.79
CA ILE A 260 6.18 -11.34 18.08
C ILE A 260 6.82 -12.52 18.81
N TYR A 261 6.08 -13.60 19.00
CA TYR A 261 6.56 -14.81 19.69
C TYR A 261 7.82 -15.39 19.05
N ARG A 262 7.93 -15.32 17.72
CA ARG A 262 9.10 -15.78 16.95
C ARG A 262 10.21 -14.73 16.81
N ASN A 263 10.12 -13.58 17.48
CA ASN A 263 11.05 -12.45 17.38
C ASN A 263 11.32 -12.01 15.93
N ARG A 264 10.29 -12.06 15.06
CA ARG A 264 10.40 -11.65 13.64
C ARG A 264 10.13 -10.17 13.41
N LEU A 265 9.69 -9.43 14.43
CA LEU A 265 9.48 -7.98 14.37
C LEU A 265 10.80 -7.22 14.49
N VAL A 266 11.66 -7.30 13.48
CA VAL A 266 12.88 -6.48 13.43
C VAL A 266 12.56 -5.20 12.67
N ILE A 267 12.43 -4.05 13.34
CA ILE A 267 12.52 -2.75 12.65
C ILE A 267 14.04 -2.49 12.50
N PRO A 268 14.59 -2.40 11.28
CA PRO A 268 16.02 -2.15 11.12
C PRO A 268 16.33 -0.73 11.61
N ALA A 269 16.81 -0.63 12.85
CA ALA A 269 17.47 0.57 13.37
C ALA A 269 18.73 0.24 14.20
N GLU A 270 19.05 -1.05 14.41
CA GLU A 270 20.16 -1.45 15.28
C GLU A 270 20.96 -2.59 14.63
N ARG A 271 21.86 -2.21 13.72
CA ARG A 271 23.21 -2.76 13.76
C ARG A 271 24.14 -1.55 13.82
N ALA A 272 24.40 -1.12 15.05
CA ALA A 272 25.62 -0.38 15.37
C ALA A 272 26.81 -1.32 15.18
#